data_AF-A0A1M6HN56-F1
#
_entry.id   AF-A0A1M6HN56-F1
#
_cell.length_a   1.000
_cell.length_b   1.000
_cell.length_c   1.000
_cell.angle_alpha   90.00
_cell.angle_beta   90.00
_cell.angle_gamma   90.00
#
_symmetry.space_group_name_H-M   'P 1'
#
loop_
_entity.id
_entity.type
_entity.pdbx_description
1 polymer ?
#
loop_
_entity_poly.entity_id
_entity_poly.type
_entity_poly.pdbx_seq_one_letter_code
_entity_poly.pdbx_strand_id
1 'polypeptide(L)' 'MNMLTEQEIINNALKEMLFLEELTAEKYMAAAEQTMQPNLREILKGMEMAARNNYKNLNEKMSQMNIT' A
#
# COMPACT_ATOMS: atom_id res chain seq x y z
N MET A 1 -3.97 28.84 13.45
CA MET A 1 -3.98 27.40 13.11
C MET A 1 -5.37 27.07 12.63
N ASN A 2 -5.55 26.70 11.36
CA ASN A 2 -6.81 26.10 10.93
C ASN A 2 -6.76 24.62 11.31
N MET A 3 -7.76 24.17 12.05
CA MET A 3 -7.95 22.75 12.35
C MET A 3 -8.46 22.08 11.08
N LEU A 4 -7.88 20.93 10.72
CA LEU A 4 -8.36 20.13 9.61
C LEU A 4 -9.79 19.67 9.89
N THR A 5 -10.60 19.61 8.85
CA THR A 5 -11.90 18.94 8.88
C THR A 5 -11.72 17.43 9.04
N GLU A 6 -12.76 16.74 9.52
CA GLU A 6 -12.76 15.27 9.59
C GLU A 6 -12.48 14.62 8.23
N GLN A 7 -13.01 15.22 7.15
CA GLN A 7 -12.78 14.75 5.78
C GLN A 7 -11.30 14.88 5.37
N GLU A 8 -10.64 15.97 5.71
CA GLU A 8 -9.21 16.17 5.42
C GLU A 8 -8.33 15.22 6.24
N ILE A 9 -8.69 14.95 7.50
CA ILE A 9 -8.01 13.97 8.33
C ILE A 9 -8.11 12.57 7.70
N ILE A 10 -9.32 12.16 7.30
CA ILE A 10 -9.56 10.87 6.65
C ILE A 10 -8.82 10.78 5.31
N ASN A 11 -8.83 11.84 4.49
CA ASN A 11 -8.10 11.86 3.22
C ASN A 11 -6.60 11.65 3.46
N ASN A 12 -6.00 12.41 4.36
CA ASN A 12 -4.57 12.30 4.67
C ASN A 12 -4.19 10.91 5.19
N ALA A 13 -5.01 10.33 6.08
CA ALA A 13 -4.76 9.00 6.61
C ALA A 13 -4.82 7.92 5.51
N LEU A 14 -5.79 8.01 4.58
CA LEU A 14 -5.92 7.03 3.51
C LEU A 14 -4.83 7.18 2.44
N LYS A 15 -4.37 8.41 2.17
CA LYS A 15 -3.18 8.65 1.32
C LYS A 15 -1.92 8.05 1.91
N GLU A 16 -1.72 8.21 3.21
CA GLU A 16 -0.60 7.58 3.91
C GLU A 16 -0.69 6.06 3.81
N MET A 17 -1.88 5.47 3.99
CA MET A 17 -2.07 4.02 3.82
C MET A 17 -1.76 3.55 2.38
N LEU A 18 -2.18 4.30 1.35
CA LEU A 18 -1.83 3.99 -0.05
C LEU A 18 -0.32 4.00 -0.25
N PHE A 19 0.37 5.04 0.24
CA PHE A 19 1.81 5.15 0.15
C PHE A 19 2.52 3.98 0.85
N LEU A 20 2.03 3.58 2.03
CA LEU A 20 2.59 2.45 2.78
C LEU A 20 2.41 1.11 2.04
N GLU A 21 1.28 0.85 1.40
CA GLU A 21 1.06 -0.36 0.60
C GLU A 21 2.00 -0.42 -0.60
N GLU A 22 2.21 0.72 -1.29
CA GLU A 22 3.17 0.80 -2.41
C GLU A 22 4.61 0.57 -1.94
N LEU A 23 5.06 1.27 -0.89
CA LEU A 23 6.38 1.09 -0.29
C LEU A 23 6.59 -0.36 0.19
N THR A 24 5.55 -1.00 0.71
CA THR A 24 5.59 -2.38 1.18
C THR A 24 5.77 -3.35 0.02
N ALA A 25 5.04 -3.15 -1.09
CA ALA A 25 5.23 -3.94 -2.31
C ALA A 25 6.66 -3.82 -2.85
N GLU A 26 7.20 -2.61 -2.92
CA GLU A 26 8.59 -2.38 -3.37
C GLU A 26 9.62 -3.08 -2.48
N LYS A 27 9.43 -3.06 -1.16
CA LYS A 27 10.31 -3.77 -0.21
C LYS A 27 10.28 -5.28 -0.42
N TYR A 28 9.10 -5.87 -0.63
CA TYR A 28 9.00 -7.31 -0.90
C TYR A 28 9.63 -7.69 -2.24
N MET A 29 9.43 -6.88 -3.28
CA MET A 29 10.07 -7.04 -4.58
C MET A 29 11.61 -7.02 -4.44
N ALA A 30 12.16 -5.99 -3.80
CA ALA A 30 13.60 -5.86 -3.58
C ALA A 30 14.17 -7.04 -2.76
N ALA A 31 13.45 -7.48 -1.72
CA ALA A 31 13.86 -8.65 -0.93
C ALA A 31 13.83 -9.95 -1.75
N ALA A 32 12.84 -10.11 -2.64
CA ALA A 32 12.72 -11.28 -3.53
C ALA A 32 13.85 -11.33 -4.56
N GLU A 33 14.39 -10.18 -4.98
CA GLU A 33 15.54 -10.09 -5.87
C GLU A 33 16.87 -10.42 -5.17
N GLN A 34 16.99 -10.11 -3.89
CA GLN A 34 18.22 -10.29 -3.12
C GLN A 34 18.38 -11.70 -2.53
N THR A 35 17.30 -12.49 -2.44
CA THR A 35 17.35 -13.84 -1.87
C THR A 35 17.73 -14.91 -2.90
N MET A 36 18.59 -15.84 -2.49
CA MET A 36 18.92 -17.05 -3.27
C MET A 36 18.05 -18.25 -2.91
N GLN A 37 17.20 -18.15 -1.87
CA GLN A 37 16.35 -19.24 -1.42
C GLN A 37 15.04 -19.28 -2.22
N PRO A 38 14.77 -20.30 -3.06
CA PRO A 38 13.61 -20.30 -3.96
C PRO A 38 12.27 -20.20 -3.22
N ASN A 39 12.12 -20.93 -2.11
CA ASN A 39 10.88 -20.90 -1.32
C ASN A 39 10.62 -19.51 -0.71
N LEU A 40 11.67 -18.86 -0.20
CA LEU A 40 11.55 -17.51 0.34
C LEU A 40 11.23 -16.49 -0.76
N ARG A 41 11.82 -16.64 -1.96
CA ARG A 41 11.52 -15.79 -3.11
C ARG A 41 10.05 -15.84 -3.49
N GLU A 42 9.46 -17.03 -3.55
CA GLU A 42 8.03 -17.19 -3.89
C GLU A 42 7.11 -16.64 -2.80
N ILE A 43 7.45 -16.81 -1.52
CA ILE A 43 6.71 -16.17 -0.42
C ILE A 43 6.74 -14.65 -0.58
N LEU A 44 7.92 -14.05 -0.81
CA LEU A 44 8.06 -12.60 -0.95
C LEU A 44 7.28 -12.05 -2.15
N LYS A 45 7.26 -12.74 -3.29
CA LYS A 45 6.40 -12.38 -4.42
C LYS A 45 4.91 -12.46 -4.06
N GLY A 46 4.50 -13.46 -3.29
CA GLY A 46 3.13 -13.55 -2.77
C GLY A 46 2.75 -12.33 -1.92
N MET A 47 3.68 -11.90 -1.06
CA MET A 47 3.48 -10.72 -0.21
C MET A 47 3.46 -9.41 -1.02
N GLU A 48 4.32 -9.28 -2.03
CA GLU A 48 4.28 -8.16 -2.98
C GLU A 48 2.90 -8.07 -3.65
N MET A 49 2.40 -9.18 -4.19
CA MET A 49 1.08 -9.22 -4.83
C MET A 49 -0.05 -8.86 -3.86
N ALA A 50 0.04 -9.31 -2.60
CA ALA A 50 -0.93 -8.95 -1.57
C ALA A 50 -0.95 -7.44 -1.29
N ALA A 51 0.21 -6.81 -1.13
CA ALA A 51 0.32 -5.36 -0.93
C ALA A 51 -0.22 -4.57 -2.13
N ARG A 52 0.10 -5.01 -3.37
CA ARG A 52 -0.45 -4.39 -4.59
C ARG A 52 -1.97 -4.53 -4.69
N ASN A 53 -2.53 -5.65 -4.24
CA ASN A 53 -3.99 -5.84 -4.22
C ASN A 53 -4.65 -4.96 -3.15
N ASN A 54 -4.04 -4.83 -1.97
CA ASN A 54 -4.50 -3.92 -0.93
C ASN A 54 -4.50 -2.47 -1.43
N TYR A 55 -3.42 -2.03 -2.08
CA TYR A 55 -3.35 -0.72 -2.73
C TYR A 55 -4.52 -0.48 -3.68
N LYS A 56 -4.79 -1.42 -4.60
CA LYS A 56 -5.88 -1.29 -5.57
C LYS A 56 -7.24 -1.18 -4.87
N ASN A 57 -7.51 -2.08 -3.93
CA ASN A 57 -8.76 -2.08 -3.17
C ASN A 57 -8.94 -0.80 -2.35
N LEU A 58 -7.87 -0.28 -1.75
CA LEU A 58 -7.88 0.96 -0.99
C LEU A 58 -8.15 2.16 -1.92
N ASN A 59 -7.48 2.21 -3.07
CA ASN A 59 -7.66 3.27 -4.05
C ASN A 59 -9.09 3.30 -4.61
N GLU A 60 -9.67 2.13 -4.89
CA GLU A 60 -11.07 2.01 -5.31
C GLU A 60 -12.03 2.50 -4.22
N LYS A 61 -11.79 2.14 -2.95
CA LYS A 61 -12.60 2.63 -1.82
C LYS A 61 -12.46 4.15 -1.63
N MET A 62 -11.26 4.70 -1.76
CA MET A 62 -11.04 6.14 -1.70
C MET A 62 -11.81 6.87 -2.79
N SER A 63 -11.79 6.34 -4.02
CA SER A 63 -12.60 6.89 -5.12
C SER A 63 -14.09 6.88 -4.80
N GLN A 64 -14.63 5.80 -4.21
CA GLN A 64 -16.03 5.71 -3.79
C GLN A 64 -16.40 6.72 -2.67
N MET A 65 -15.43 7.11 -1.85
CA MET A 65 -15.60 8.10 -0.78
C MET A 65 -15.40 9.55 -1.26
N ASN A 66 -15.22 9.77 -2.56
CA ASN A 66 -14.82 11.07 -3.14
C ASN A 66 -13.53 11.62 -2.53
N ILE A 67 -12.60 10.72 -2.20
CA ILE A 67 -11.28 11.05 -1.68
C ILE A 67 -10.29 11.03 -2.84
N THR A 68 -9.67 12.18 -3.10
CA THR A 68 -8.63 12.42 -4.11
C THR A 68 -7.30 12.71 -3.45
#